data_AF-A0A524FBR4-F1
#
_entry.id   AF-A0A524FBR4-F1
#
_cell.length_a   1.000
_cell.length_b   1.000
_cell.length_c   1.000
_cell.angle_alpha   90.00
_cell.angle_beta   90.00
_cell.angle_gamma   90.00
#
_symmetry.space_group_name_H-M   'P 1'
#
loop_
_entity.id
_entity.type
_entity.pdbx_description
1 polymer ?
#
loop_
_entity_poly.entity_id
_entity_poly.type
_entity_poly.pdbx_seq_one_letter_code
_entity_poly.pdbx_strand_id
1 'polypeptide(L)'
;MKLDNFLENIKKNIYLIIPIVCILFWALLYLILQDFLIHQGEFHGDFYLVYQAGRLVLNNPKDLYKVDYYPYLPVFATILAFTYCLLPFYISNYLFYVTSIIFGMIFVKLFNDILILKNLEKRFHRFIFLIIISNGWLIFRLFYLNQFKFIVAVLLFYVIKREIEYRKEEKRKNLKYYLINYGLFILATAFFVYLILFLLIYLFNDIKFKELLKVENFNKYLIIIGNFILQNFLLLIYPSLILDGIKLFYRTQHGSSYNQIIYYLRDFDLSNYIFLLYPIFILINLIIAILLTINKKILLEIKFSYLSLSFILFSSFGIRVFIILFPLVLLLYIPFLKMDKEGIDFIKANIIILLGLISVALIYFNPSLEEYLRIFPNLKASPLILILYFRSFILIGIFGGTLVILYLKKYLYKLDTVNHEKG
;
A
#
# COMPACT_ATOMS: atom_id res chain seq x y z
N MET A 1 13.09 -37.21 3.52
CA MET A 1 13.79 -35.91 3.72
C MET A 1 14.41 -35.94 5.11
N LYS A 2 15.75 -35.89 5.26
CA LYS A 2 16.43 -36.07 6.56
C LYS A 2 16.06 -34.94 7.54
N LEU A 3 15.83 -35.29 8.81
CA LEU A 3 15.43 -34.35 9.88
C LEU A 3 16.42 -33.18 10.02
N ASP A 4 17.70 -33.44 9.81
CA ASP A 4 18.76 -32.41 9.86
C ASP A 4 18.62 -31.38 8.73
N ASN A 5 18.31 -31.82 7.50
CA ASN A 5 18.03 -30.92 6.38
C ASN A 5 16.76 -30.08 6.63
N PHE A 6 15.78 -30.64 7.32
CA PHE A 6 14.56 -29.91 7.68
C PHE A 6 14.85 -28.85 8.75
N LEU A 7 15.57 -29.20 9.82
CA LEU A 7 15.96 -28.28 10.88
C LEU A 7 16.89 -27.17 10.38
N GLU A 8 17.82 -27.48 9.49
CA GLU A 8 18.70 -26.49 8.88
C GLU A 8 17.92 -25.52 7.99
N ASN A 9 16.92 -26.02 7.26
CA ASN A 9 16.06 -25.19 6.42
C ASN A 9 15.10 -24.31 7.25
N ILE A 10 14.60 -24.81 8.39
CA ILE A 10 13.84 -24.00 9.36
C ILE A 10 14.73 -22.90 9.94
N LYS A 11 15.94 -23.23 10.42
CA LYS A 11 16.87 -22.24 10.96
C LYS A 11 17.23 -21.16 9.93
N LYS A 12 17.35 -21.54 8.65
CA LYS A 12 17.60 -20.59 7.55
C LYS A 12 16.43 -19.64 7.28
N ASN A 13 15.20 -20.08 7.51
CA ASN A 13 13.98 -19.34 7.18
C ASN A 13 13.19 -18.83 8.39
N ILE A 14 13.68 -19.01 9.61
CA ILE A 14 12.98 -18.65 10.86
C ILE A 14 12.59 -17.17 10.91
N TYR A 15 13.39 -16.31 10.30
CA TYR A 15 13.13 -14.87 10.21
C TYR A 15 11.91 -14.51 9.35
N LEU A 16 11.43 -15.43 8.49
CA LEU A 16 10.18 -15.30 7.75
C LEU A 16 8.97 -15.84 8.55
N ILE A 17 9.21 -16.85 9.39
CA ILE A 17 8.17 -17.49 10.20
C ILE A 17 7.60 -16.51 11.22
N ILE A 18 8.45 -15.71 11.88
CA ILE A 18 8.00 -14.75 12.91
C ILE A 18 6.97 -13.73 12.36
N PRO A 19 7.24 -13.03 11.24
CA PRO A 19 6.25 -12.20 10.53
C PRO A 19 4.91 -12.93 10.23
N ILE A 20 4.98 -14.18 9.77
CA ILE A 20 3.80 -15.00 9.44
C ILE A 20 3.00 -15.33 10.70
N VAL A 21 3.68 -15.76 11.76
CA VAL A 21 3.07 -16.03 13.07
C VAL A 21 2.41 -14.77 13.62
N CYS A 22 3.02 -13.59 13.43
CA CYS A 22 2.39 -12.33 13.79
C CYS A 22 1.06 -12.14 13.04
N ILE A 23 1.04 -12.34 11.72
CA ILE A 23 -0.20 -12.25 10.93
C ILE A 23 -1.28 -13.21 11.44
N LEU A 24 -0.91 -14.47 11.68
CA LEU A 24 -1.83 -15.49 12.18
C LEU A 24 -2.33 -15.16 13.59
N PHE A 25 -1.46 -14.69 14.47
CA PHE A 25 -1.82 -14.30 15.83
C PHE A 25 -2.87 -13.18 15.82
N TRP A 26 -2.68 -12.12 15.04
CA TRP A 26 -3.64 -11.01 14.96
C TRP A 26 -4.94 -11.41 14.26
N ALA A 27 -4.87 -12.32 13.29
CA ALA A 27 -6.06 -12.92 12.70
C ALA A 27 -6.85 -13.70 13.77
N LEU A 28 -6.23 -14.66 14.44
CA LEU A 28 -6.87 -15.45 15.49
C LEU A 28 -7.39 -14.60 16.64
N LEU A 29 -6.64 -13.58 17.07
CA LEU A 29 -7.07 -12.67 18.12
C LEU A 29 -8.34 -11.93 17.72
N TYR A 30 -8.47 -11.51 16.46
CA TYR A 30 -9.73 -10.96 15.96
C TYR A 30 -10.88 -11.97 16.04
N LEU A 31 -10.65 -13.24 15.69
CA LEU A 31 -11.66 -14.30 15.81
C LEU A 31 -12.11 -14.55 17.25
N ILE A 32 -11.23 -14.32 18.23
CA ILE A 32 -11.50 -14.54 19.66
C ILE A 32 -12.19 -13.31 20.30
N LEU A 33 -11.76 -12.10 19.94
CA LEU A 33 -12.27 -10.85 20.54
C LEU A 33 -13.66 -10.46 20.06
N GLN A 34 -14.04 -10.90 18.87
CA GLN A 34 -15.40 -10.82 18.40
C GLN A 34 -16.00 -12.20 18.62
N ASP A 35 -17.15 -12.30 19.28
CA ASP A 35 -17.95 -13.53 19.41
C ASP A 35 -18.49 -14.04 18.05
N PHE A 36 -17.79 -13.77 16.94
CA PHE A 36 -18.00 -14.12 15.52
C PHE A 36 -19.44 -13.97 14.95
N LEU A 37 -20.38 -13.55 15.76
CA LEU A 37 -21.75 -13.20 15.45
C LEU A 37 -21.69 -11.74 15.01
N ILE A 38 -21.75 -11.44 13.71
CA ILE A 38 -23.02 -11.18 13.02
C ILE A 38 -24.06 -10.46 13.92
N HIS A 39 -23.68 -9.49 14.72
CA HIS A 39 -24.62 -8.50 15.25
C HIS A 39 -24.22 -7.15 14.64
N GLN A 40 -24.75 -6.89 13.45
CA GLN A 40 -25.96 -6.11 13.22
C GLN A 40 -25.59 -4.64 12.93
N GLY A 41 -25.91 -4.20 11.72
CA GLY A 41 -26.24 -2.81 11.43
C GLY A 41 -25.11 -1.85 11.05
N GLU A 42 -23.97 -1.85 11.75
CA GLU A 42 -23.20 -0.58 11.79
C GLU A 42 -21.78 -0.59 11.24
N PHE A 43 -21.13 -1.75 11.05
CA PHE A 43 -19.75 -1.80 10.58
C PHE A 43 -19.61 -2.13 9.09
N HIS A 44 -19.44 -1.09 8.28
CA HIS A 44 -19.21 -1.14 6.82
C HIS A 44 -17.77 -1.59 6.48
N GLY A 45 -17.43 -2.84 6.74
CA GLY A 45 -16.17 -3.44 6.26
C GLY A 45 -16.12 -3.54 4.73
N ASP A 46 -14.92 -3.49 4.15
CA ASP A 46 -14.73 -3.50 2.69
C ASP A 46 -15.42 -4.72 2.04
N PHE A 47 -15.27 -5.91 2.63
CA PHE A 47 -15.91 -7.14 2.13
C PHE A 47 -17.44 -7.04 2.10
N TYR A 48 -18.07 -6.47 3.13
CA TYR A 48 -19.52 -6.32 3.19
C TYR A 48 -20.04 -5.46 2.03
N LEU A 49 -19.41 -4.30 1.79
CA LEU A 49 -19.79 -3.40 0.71
C LEU A 49 -19.69 -4.08 -0.66
N VAL A 50 -18.58 -4.79 -0.91
CA VAL A 50 -18.36 -5.45 -2.19
C VAL A 50 -19.24 -6.69 -2.33
N TYR A 51 -19.54 -7.40 -1.24
CA TYR A 51 -20.49 -8.51 -1.25
C TYR A 51 -21.87 -8.04 -1.69
N GLN A 52 -22.39 -6.97 -1.09
CA GLN A 52 -23.68 -6.38 -1.46
C GLN A 52 -23.68 -5.91 -2.92
N ALA A 53 -22.61 -5.22 -3.34
CA ALA A 53 -22.48 -4.76 -4.71
C ALA A 53 -22.44 -5.94 -5.70
N GLY A 54 -21.73 -7.01 -5.37
CA GLY A 54 -21.68 -8.23 -6.17
C GLY A 54 -23.05 -8.92 -6.27
N ARG A 55 -23.86 -8.94 -5.19
CA ARG A 55 -25.24 -9.43 -5.25
C ARG A 55 -26.11 -8.57 -6.18
N LEU A 56 -25.93 -7.24 -6.17
CA LEU A 56 -26.60 -6.36 -7.13
C LEU A 56 -26.14 -6.59 -8.56
N VAL A 57 -24.86 -6.87 -8.83
CA VAL A 57 -24.39 -7.26 -10.17
C VAL A 57 -25.13 -8.49 -10.69
N LEU A 58 -25.40 -9.49 -9.84
CA LEU A 58 -26.12 -10.70 -10.26
C LEU A 58 -27.61 -10.46 -10.51
N ASN A 59 -28.23 -9.52 -9.78
CA ASN A 59 -29.67 -9.25 -9.87
C ASN A 59 -30.02 -8.14 -10.86
N ASN A 60 -29.41 -6.96 -10.70
CA ASN A 60 -29.57 -5.80 -11.56
C ASN A 60 -28.28 -4.94 -11.56
N PRO A 61 -27.38 -5.10 -12.55
CA PRO A 61 -26.11 -4.39 -12.58
C PRO A 61 -26.21 -2.85 -12.59
N LYS A 62 -27.35 -2.29 -13.03
CA LYS A 62 -27.60 -0.83 -13.01
C LYS A 62 -27.64 -0.26 -11.59
N ASP A 63 -27.91 -1.11 -10.60
CA ASP A 63 -28.09 -0.72 -9.21
C ASP A 63 -26.79 -0.83 -8.40
N LEU A 64 -25.65 -1.19 -9.01
CA LEU A 64 -24.37 -1.40 -8.33
C LEU A 64 -24.02 -0.29 -7.32
N TYR A 65 -24.17 0.98 -7.72
CA TYR A 65 -23.85 2.14 -6.87
C TYR A 65 -24.96 2.56 -5.89
N LYS A 66 -26.02 1.76 -5.76
CA LYS A 66 -27.01 1.91 -4.66
C LYS A 66 -26.50 1.36 -3.33
N VAL A 67 -25.39 0.62 -3.33
CA VAL A 67 -24.72 0.23 -2.08
C VAL A 67 -24.02 1.46 -1.49
N ASP A 68 -24.52 1.91 -0.34
CA ASP A 68 -23.95 3.05 0.37
C ASP A 68 -22.45 2.87 0.61
N TYR A 69 -21.70 3.94 0.40
CA TYR A 69 -20.25 4.03 0.58
C TYR A 69 -19.38 3.13 -0.32
N TYR A 70 -19.90 2.40 -1.31
CA TYR A 70 -19.09 1.55 -2.21
C TYR A 70 -18.08 2.36 -3.05
N PRO A 71 -16.76 2.31 -2.77
CA PRO A 71 -15.77 3.19 -3.38
C PRO A 71 -15.03 2.57 -4.58
N TYR A 72 -15.44 1.40 -5.06
CA TYR A 72 -14.66 0.60 -6.01
C TYR A 72 -15.21 0.65 -7.45
N LEU A 73 -14.40 0.17 -8.41
CA LEU A 73 -14.83 0.07 -9.80
C LEU A 73 -15.76 -1.14 -10.03
N PRO A 74 -16.64 -1.11 -11.04
CA PRO A 74 -17.66 -2.15 -11.24
C PRO A 74 -17.10 -3.56 -11.46
N VAL A 75 -15.99 -3.71 -12.19
CA VAL A 75 -15.39 -5.04 -12.44
C VAL A 75 -15.00 -5.74 -11.15
N PHE A 76 -14.68 -5.00 -10.08
CA PHE A 76 -14.32 -5.63 -8.83
C PHE A 76 -15.53 -6.33 -8.19
N ALA A 77 -16.68 -5.67 -8.15
CA ALA A 77 -17.94 -6.31 -7.76
C ALA A 77 -18.30 -7.48 -8.68
N THR A 78 -18.05 -7.38 -10.00
CA THR A 78 -18.30 -8.50 -10.93
C THR A 78 -17.43 -9.72 -10.60
N ILE A 79 -16.13 -9.53 -10.37
CA ILE A 79 -15.24 -10.63 -9.98
C ILE A 79 -15.69 -11.23 -8.66
N LEU A 80 -16.05 -10.39 -7.69
CA LEU A 80 -16.53 -10.86 -6.39
C LEU A 80 -17.87 -11.60 -6.51
N ALA A 81 -18.76 -11.13 -7.39
CA ALA A 81 -20.08 -11.68 -7.62
C ALA A 81 -20.01 -13.19 -7.91
N PHE A 82 -19.10 -13.58 -8.79
CA PHE A 82 -18.92 -14.97 -9.23
C PHE A 82 -17.96 -15.79 -8.36
N THR A 83 -17.25 -15.18 -7.41
CA THR A 83 -16.30 -15.90 -6.53
C THR A 83 -16.84 -16.10 -5.12
N TYR A 84 -17.46 -15.07 -4.52
CA TYR A 84 -17.93 -15.11 -3.15
C TYR A 84 -19.44 -14.88 -3.02
N CYS A 85 -20.06 -14.06 -3.87
CA CYS A 85 -21.45 -13.62 -3.63
C CYS A 85 -22.51 -14.66 -4.02
N LEU A 86 -22.13 -15.77 -4.68
CA LEU A 86 -23.04 -16.89 -4.94
C LEU A 86 -23.38 -17.67 -3.66
N LEU A 87 -22.51 -17.62 -2.66
CA LEU A 87 -22.67 -18.31 -1.38
C LEU A 87 -23.38 -17.41 -0.35
N PRO A 88 -24.00 -17.98 0.70
CA PRO A 88 -24.50 -17.22 1.84
C PRO A 88 -23.41 -16.34 2.46
N PHE A 89 -23.76 -15.11 2.85
CA PHE A 89 -22.83 -14.09 3.34
C PHE A 89 -21.83 -14.60 4.38
N TYR A 90 -22.30 -15.39 5.35
CA TYR A 90 -21.46 -15.96 6.40
C TYR A 90 -20.34 -16.85 5.83
N ILE A 91 -20.69 -17.78 4.94
CA ILE A 91 -19.74 -18.70 4.29
C ILE A 91 -18.74 -17.89 3.46
N SER A 92 -19.23 -16.94 2.67
CA SER A 92 -18.41 -16.05 1.86
C SER A 92 -17.42 -15.25 2.71
N ASN A 93 -17.87 -14.75 3.86
CA ASN A 93 -17.05 -13.97 4.79
C ASN A 93 -15.88 -14.79 5.35
N TYR A 94 -16.11 -16.05 5.76
CA TYR A 94 -15.03 -16.95 6.18
C TYR A 94 -14.06 -17.30 5.07
N LEU A 95 -14.58 -17.65 3.89
CA LEU A 95 -13.72 -17.99 2.75
C LEU A 95 -12.82 -16.81 2.40
N PHE A 96 -13.38 -15.60 2.42
CA PHE A 96 -12.60 -14.39 2.18
C PHE A 96 -11.59 -14.11 3.30
N TYR A 97 -11.97 -14.35 4.55
CA TYR A 97 -11.08 -14.23 5.71
C TYR A 97 -9.86 -15.16 5.61
N VAL A 98 -10.09 -16.45 5.33
CA VAL A 98 -9.04 -17.45 5.09
C VAL A 98 -8.18 -17.06 3.89
N THR A 99 -8.82 -16.58 2.81
CA THR A 99 -8.09 -16.07 1.64
C THR A 99 -7.18 -14.91 2.03
N SER A 100 -7.65 -13.97 2.84
CA SER A 100 -6.85 -12.84 3.31
C SER A 100 -5.64 -13.27 4.15
N ILE A 101 -5.77 -14.32 4.97
CA ILE A 101 -4.63 -14.93 5.68
C ILE A 101 -3.61 -15.49 4.69
N ILE A 102 -4.05 -16.27 3.71
CA ILE A 102 -3.18 -16.86 2.67
C ILE A 102 -2.42 -15.75 1.92
N PHE A 103 -3.13 -14.71 1.49
CA PHE A 103 -2.53 -13.58 0.80
C PHE A 103 -1.58 -12.78 1.70
N GLY A 104 -1.84 -12.67 3.01
CA GLY A 104 -0.91 -12.08 3.97
C GLY A 104 0.42 -12.85 4.07
N MET A 105 0.36 -14.19 4.08
CA MET A 105 1.56 -15.03 4.06
C MET A 105 2.34 -14.89 2.74
N ILE A 106 1.64 -14.89 1.60
CA ILE A 106 2.24 -14.65 0.29
C ILE A 106 2.89 -13.27 0.25
N PHE A 107 2.24 -12.26 0.82
CA PHE A 107 2.75 -10.89 0.87
C PHE A 107 4.09 -10.80 1.60
N VAL A 108 4.24 -11.42 2.78
CA VAL A 108 5.52 -11.49 3.52
C VAL A 108 6.61 -12.11 2.67
N LYS A 109 6.33 -13.28 2.07
CA LYS A 109 7.30 -13.98 1.21
C LYS A 109 7.71 -13.12 0.02
N LEU A 110 6.73 -12.54 -0.66
CA LEU A 110 6.93 -11.73 -1.86
C LEU A 110 7.74 -10.46 -1.56
N PHE A 111 7.49 -9.82 -0.42
CA PHE A 111 8.29 -8.69 0.01
C PHE A 111 9.73 -9.10 0.31
N ASN A 112 9.96 -10.22 1.02
CA ASN A 112 11.30 -10.75 1.23
C ASN A 112 12.03 -11.05 -0.08
N ASP A 113 11.35 -11.63 -1.07
CA ASP A 113 11.93 -11.89 -2.39
C ASP A 113 12.39 -10.58 -3.06
N ILE A 114 11.61 -9.50 -2.94
CA ILE A 114 12.01 -8.17 -3.42
C ILE A 114 13.23 -7.65 -2.66
N LEU A 115 13.29 -7.82 -1.34
CA LEU A 115 14.47 -7.41 -0.55
C LEU A 115 15.74 -8.16 -1.01
N ILE A 116 15.63 -9.47 -1.27
CA ILE A 116 16.72 -10.28 -1.82
C ILE A 116 17.09 -9.81 -3.24
N LEU A 117 16.11 -9.58 -4.11
CA LEU A 117 16.32 -9.03 -5.45
C LEU A 117 16.91 -7.62 -5.40
N LYS A 118 16.75 -6.89 -4.31
CA LYS A 118 17.41 -5.60 -4.10
C LYS A 118 18.78 -5.76 -3.42
N ASN A 119 19.37 -6.96 -3.39
CA ASN A 119 20.67 -7.30 -2.79
C ASN A 119 20.77 -6.95 -1.30
N LEU A 120 19.67 -7.06 -0.54
CA LEU A 120 19.74 -6.94 0.92
C LEU A 120 20.07 -8.33 1.50
N GLU A 121 21.34 -8.74 1.44
CA GLU A 121 21.78 -10.12 1.73
C GLU A 121 21.77 -10.48 3.22
N LYS A 122 21.93 -9.49 4.11
CA LYS A 122 21.90 -9.70 5.57
C LYS A 122 20.49 -10.04 6.05
N ARG A 123 20.33 -11.24 6.61
CA ARG A 123 19.05 -11.75 7.14
C ARG A 123 18.44 -10.82 8.19
N PHE A 124 19.27 -10.27 9.08
CA PHE A 124 18.83 -9.35 10.13
C PHE A 124 18.18 -8.08 9.56
N HIS A 125 18.75 -7.50 8.49
CA HIS A 125 18.15 -6.33 7.84
C HIS A 125 16.79 -6.67 7.22
N ARG A 126 16.70 -7.82 6.54
CA ARG A 126 15.40 -8.28 6.01
C ARG A 126 14.39 -8.53 7.11
N PHE A 127 14.81 -9.12 8.22
CA PHE A 127 13.94 -9.34 9.39
C PHE A 127 13.34 -8.05 9.93
N ILE A 128 14.12 -6.98 10.05
CA ILE A 128 13.62 -5.64 10.48
C ILE A 128 12.51 -5.16 9.55
N PHE A 129 12.67 -5.29 8.24
CA PHE A 129 11.66 -4.89 7.27
C PHE A 129 10.40 -5.72 7.40
N LEU A 130 10.56 -7.04 7.55
CA LEU A 130 9.45 -7.98 7.61
C LEU A 130 8.63 -7.81 8.89
N ILE A 131 9.27 -7.53 10.04
CA ILE A 131 8.55 -7.25 11.28
C ILE A 131 7.82 -5.91 11.23
N ILE A 132 8.40 -4.90 10.57
CA ILE A 132 7.76 -3.58 10.39
C ILE A 132 6.49 -3.70 9.53
N ILE A 133 6.54 -4.42 8.39
CA ILE A 133 5.34 -4.63 7.56
C ILE A 133 4.33 -5.56 8.22
N SER A 134 4.80 -6.41 9.14
CA SER A 134 3.95 -7.30 9.93
C SER A 134 3.53 -6.68 11.25
N ASN A 135 3.37 -5.35 11.27
CA ASN A 135 2.93 -4.65 12.45
C ASN A 135 1.50 -5.05 12.81
N GLY A 136 1.35 -5.42 14.07
CA GLY A 136 0.15 -6.04 14.59
C GLY A 136 -1.11 -5.22 14.50
N TRP A 137 -1.03 -3.91 14.70
CA TRP A 137 -2.22 -3.06 14.70
C TRP A 137 -2.85 -2.94 13.31
N LEU A 138 -2.07 -2.72 12.25
CA LEU A 138 -2.67 -2.70 10.92
C LEU A 138 -3.11 -4.08 10.45
N ILE A 139 -2.39 -5.15 10.79
CA ILE A 139 -2.86 -6.50 10.47
C ILE A 139 -4.20 -6.75 11.16
N PHE A 140 -4.30 -6.44 12.45
CA PHE A 140 -5.55 -6.55 13.19
C PHE A 140 -6.67 -5.76 12.52
N ARG A 141 -6.44 -4.48 12.16
CA ARG A 141 -7.45 -3.66 11.46
C ARG A 141 -7.85 -4.19 10.09
N LEU A 142 -6.94 -4.81 9.35
CA LEU A 142 -7.26 -5.44 8.07
C LEU A 142 -8.26 -6.57 8.25
N PHE A 143 -8.07 -7.40 9.27
CA PHE A 143 -8.98 -8.48 9.59
C PHE A 143 -10.28 -7.96 10.22
N TYR A 144 -10.17 -6.96 11.11
CA TYR A 144 -11.32 -6.31 11.75
C TYR A 144 -12.29 -5.68 10.75
N LEU A 145 -11.76 -4.98 9.74
CA LEU A 145 -12.56 -4.37 8.67
C LEU A 145 -12.72 -5.28 7.45
N ASN A 146 -12.24 -6.52 7.53
CA ASN A 146 -12.21 -7.52 6.46
C ASN A 146 -11.83 -6.95 5.07
N GLN A 147 -10.60 -6.46 4.95
CA GLN A 147 -10.16 -5.63 3.82
C GLN A 147 -9.34 -6.37 2.77
N PHE A 148 -9.52 -6.02 1.50
CA PHE A 148 -8.85 -6.63 0.34
C PHE A 148 -7.37 -6.29 0.18
N LYS A 149 -6.78 -5.58 1.13
CA LYS A 149 -5.49 -4.93 0.92
C LYS A 149 -4.33 -5.91 0.80
N PHE A 150 -4.39 -7.09 1.44
CA PHE A 150 -3.37 -8.12 1.23
C PHE A 150 -3.38 -8.64 -0.21
N ILE A 151 -4.55 -8.83 -0.80
CA ILE A 151 -4.68 -9.25 -2.20
C ILE A 151 -4.05 -8.20 -3.11
N VAL A 152 -4.40 -6.92 -2.89
CA VAL A 152 -3.91 -5.80 -3.71
C VAL A 152 -2.41 -5.59 -3.53
N ALA A 153 -1.91 -5.71 -2.29
CA ALA A 153 -0.48 -5.68 -2.01
C ALA A 153 0.25 -6.82 -2.74
N VAL A 154 -0.26 -8.06 -2.71
CA VAL A 154 0.35 -9.16 -3.47
C VAL A 154 0.37 -8.87 -4.97
N LEU A 155 -0.73 -8.40 -5.56
CA LEU A 155 -0.78 -8.05 -6.98
C LEU A 155 0.27 -6.98 -7.34
N LEU A 156 0.32 -5.89 -6.58
CA LEU A 156 1.25 -4.78 -6.82
C LEU A 156 2.71 -5.21 -6.65
N PHE A 157 3.03 -5.90 -5.55
CA PHE A 157 4.39 -6.34 -5.25
C PHE A 157 4.84 -7.42 -6.23
N TYR A 158 3.93 -8.21 -6.78
CA TYR A 158 4.27 -9.17 -7.81
C TYR A 158 4.67 -8.49 -9.13
N VAL A 159 3.93 -7.44 -9.52
CA VAL A 159 4.31 -6.58 -10.67
C VAL A 159 5.70 -5.97 -10.45
N ILE A 160 5.97 -5.42 -9.27
CA ILE A 160 7.27 -4.83 -8.92
C ILE A 160 8.39 -5.89 -8.94
N LYS A 161 8.15 -7.06 -8.34
CA LYS A 161 9.11 -8.17 -8.34
C LYS A 161 9.51 -8.54 -9.76
N ARG A 162 8.53 -8.78 -10.64
CA ARG A 162 8.79 -9.13 -12.04
C ARG A 162 9.55 -8.04 -12.78
N GLU A 163 9.26 -6.78 -12.50
CA GLU A 163 9.99 -5.65 -13.10
C GLU A 163 11.47 -5.65 -12.68
N ILE A 164 11.77 -5.93 -11.40
CA ILE A 164 13.14 -6.02 -10.91
C ILE A 164 13.86 -7.23 -11.52
N GLU A 165 13.20 -8.39 -11.60
CA GLU A 165 13.75 -9.61 -12.20
C GLU A 165 14.09 -9.40 -13.68
N TYR A 166 13.15 -8.89 -14.49
CA TYR A 166 13.39 -8.63 -15.91
C TYR A 166 14.56 -7.69 -16.16
N ARG A 167 14.70 -6.66 -15.31
CA ARG A 167 15.82 -5.73 -15.38
C ARG A 167 17.15 -6.38 -14.99
N LYS A 168 17.16 -7.24 -13.97
CA LYS A 168 18.38 -7.96 -13.53
C LYS A 168 18.84 -9.00 -14.53
N GLU A 169 17.91 -9.67 -15.20
CA GLU A 169 18.19 -10.71 -16.19
C GLU A 169 18.38 -10.13 -17.61
N GLU A 170 18.34 -8.81 -17.77
CA GLU A 170 18.42 -8.09 -19.07
C GLU A 170 17.43 -8.61 -20.12
N LYS A 171 16.30 -9.18 -19.68
CA LYS A 171 15.29 -9.78 -20.55
C LYS A 171 14.49 -8.69 -21.26
N ARG A 172 14.32 -8.84 -22.57
CA ARG A 172 13.39 -8.00 -23.33
C ARG A 172 11.94 -8.31 -22.95
N LYS A 173 11.19 -7.26 -22.63
CA LYS A 173 9.76 -7.34 -22.30
C LYS A 173 8.97 -7.69 -23.56
N ASN A 174 8.35 -8.88 -23.57
CA ASN A 174 7.51 -9.34 -24.68
C ASN A 174 6.03 -9.04 -24.43
N LEU A 175 5.17 -9.35 -25.40
CA LEU A 175 3.72 -9.14 -25.30
C LEU A 175 3.12 -9.83 -24.07
N LYS A 176 3.53 -11.08 -23.78
CA LYS A 176 3.09 -11.84 -22.60
C LYS A 176 3.44 -11.13 -21.29
N TYR A 177 4.63 -10.53 -21.20
CA TYR A 177 5.02 -9.72 -20.05
C TYR A 177 4.05 -8.54 -19.85
N TYR A 178 3.83 -7.77 -20.92
CA TYR A 178 2.96 -6.59 -20.86
C TYR A 178 1.52 -6.96 -20.52
N LEU A 179 0.98 -8.02 -21.14
CA LEU A 179 -0.37 -8.49 -20.87
C LEU A 179 -0.56 -8.84 -19.40
N ILE A 180 0.35 -9.63 -18.82
CA ILE A 180 0.24 -10.05 -17.42
C ILE A 180 0.46 -8.85 -16.48
N ASN A 181 1.53 -8.06 -16.67
CA ASN A 181 1.84 -6.99 -15.71
C ASN A 181 0.81 -5.86 -15.75
N TYR A 182 0.40 -5.39 -16.95
CA TYR A 182 -0.65 -4.38 -17.05
C TYR A 182 -2.00 -4.94 -16.61
N GLY A 183 -2.33 -6.19 -16.95
CA GLY A 183 -3.56 -6.83 -16.50
C GLY A 183 -3.66 -6.90 -14.97
N LEU A 184 -2.61 -7.40 -14.28
CA LEU A 184 -2.58 -7.46 -12.81
C LEU A 184 -2.60 -6.07 -12.17
N PHE A 185 -1.94 -5.09 -12.78
CA PHE A 185 -1.90 -3.74 -12.22
C PHE A 185 -3.23 -3.00 -12.40
N ILE A 186 -3.86 -3.12 -13.57
CA ILE A 186 -5.20 -2.60 -13.84
C ILE A 186 -6.23 -3.31 -12.95
N LEU A 187 -6.07 -4.61 -12.71
CA LEU A 187 -6.88 -5.30 -11.71
C LEU A 187 -6.70 -4.67 -10.32
N ALA A 188 -5.46 -4.42 -9.89
CA ALA A 188 -5.21 -3.74 -8.60
C ALA A 188 -5.83 -2.32 -8.55
N THR A 189 -5.83 -1.55 -9.64
CA THR A 189 -6.50 -0.24 -9.68
C THR A 189 -8.04 -0.35 -9.57
N ALA A 190 -8.64 -1.49 -9.95
CA ALA A 190 -10.07 -1.71 -9.75
C ALA A 190 -10.45 -1.81 -8.27
N PHE A 191 -9.54 -2.40 -7.48
CA PHE A 191 -9.70 -2.60 -6.04
C PHE A 191 -9.31 -1.35 -5.28
N PHE A 192 -8.37 -0.54 -5.80
CA PHE A 192 -7.96 0.73 -5.21
C PHE A 192 -7.70 1.77 -6.28
N VAL A 193 -8.68 2.64 -6.51
CA VAL A 193 -8.63 3.68 -7.55
C VAL A 193 -7.40 4.58 -7.44
N TYR A 194 -6.89 4.84 -6.23
CA TYR A 194 -5.69 5.65 -5.99
C TYR A 194 -4.42 5.10 -6.63
N LEU A 195 -4.37 3.79 -6.94
CA LEU A 195 -3.25 3.19 -7.66
C LEU A 195 -3.14 3.69 -9.11
N ILE A 196 -4.11 4.47 -9.60
CA ILE A 196 -4.06 5.09 -10.93
C ILE A 196 -2.78 5.92 -11.15
N LEU A 197 -2.31 6.65 -10.14
CA LEU A 197 -1.06 7.42 -10.26
C LEU A 197 0.16 6.51 -10.40
N PHE A 198 0.16 5.36 -9.71
CA PHE A 198 1.22 4.37 -9.88
C PHE A 198 1.16 3.70 -11.26
N LEU A 199 -0.05 3.44 -11.78
CA LEU A 199 -0.25 2.93 -13.13
C LEU A 199 0.28 3.91 -14.18
N LEU A 200 0.04 5.22 -14.02
CA LEU A 200 0.59 6.25 -14.90
C LEU A 200 2.12 6.24 -14.89
N ILE A 201 2.73 6.22 -13.70
CA ILE A 201 4.20 6.12 -13.58
C ILE A 201 4.71 4.87 -14.30
N TYR A 202 4.05 3.73 -14.13
CA TYR A 202 4.46 2.46 -14.73
C TYR A 202 4.32 2.44 -16.25
N LEU A 203 3.18 2.90 -16.77
CA LEU A 203 2.91 3.00 -18.20
C LEU A 203 4.02 3.78 -18.90
N PHE A 204 4.32 4.96 -18.37
CA PHE A 204 5.28 5.84 -18.98
C PHE A 204 6.71 5.58 -18.51
N ASN A 205 6.97 4.62 -17.61
CA ASN A 205 8.32 4.42 -17.07
C ASN A 205 9.36 4.22 -18.18
N ASP A 206 9.04 3.36 -19.13
CA ASP A 206 9.95 2.94 -20.20
C ASP A 206 9.76 3.72 -21.51
N ILE A 207 8.74 4.58 -21.60
CA ILE A 207 8.43 5.33 -22.82
C ILE A 207 8.99 6.75 -22.68
N LYS A 208 9.84 7.17 -23.62
CA LYS A 208 10.25 8.58 -23.74
C LYS A 208 9.09 9.39 -24.29
N PHE A 209 8.92 10.63 -23.82
CA PHE A 209 7.81 11.49 -24.26
C PHE A 209 7.76 11.67 -25.79
N LYS A 210 8.94 11.84 -26.42
CA LYS A 210 9.08 11.94 -27.89
C LYS A 210 8.69 10.65 -28.64
N GLU A 211 8.58 9.53 -27.95
CA GLU A 211 8.29 8.21 -28.53
C GLU A 211 6.86 7.76 -28.24
N LEU A 212 6.05 8.60 -27.60
CA LEU A 212 4.68 8.29 -27.25
C LEU A 212 3.85 7.90 -28.48
N LEU A 213 4.06 8.57 -29.62
CA LEU A 213 3.29 8.32 -30.85
C LEU A 213 3.95 7.29 -31.79
N LYS A 214 5.05 6.64 -31.37
CA LYS A 214 5.68 5.59 -32.20
C LYS A 214 4.78 4.36 -32.26
N VAL A 215 4.62 3.81 -33.47
CA VAL A 215 3.84 2.59 -33.75
C VAL A 215 4.32 1.40 -32.92
N GLU A 216 5.61 1.34 -32.59
CA GLU A 216 6.20 0.31 -31.72
C GLU A 216 5.55 0.24 -30.33
N ASN A 217 4.99 1.34 -29.83
CA ASN A 217 4.28 1.39 -28.55
C ASN A 217 2.78 1.07 -28.68
N PHE A 218 2.25 0.96 -29.89
CA PHE A 218 0.83 0.72 -30.16
C PHE A 218 0.31 -0.55 -29.49
N ASN A 219 1.09 -1.64 -29.52
CA ASN A 219 0.72 -2.90 -28.85
C ASN A 219 0.55 -2.73 -27.33
N LYS A 220 1.36 -1.87 -26.69
CA LYS A 220 1.22 -1.59 -25.26
C LYS A 220 -0.06 -0.79 -24.99
N TYR A 221 -0.35 0.20 -25.83
CA TYR A 221 -1.57 1.00 -25.71
C TYR A 221 -2.82 0.15 -25.95
N LEU A 222 -2.81 -0.74 -26.94
CA LEU A 222 -3.90 -1.68 -27.18
C LEU A 222 -4.14 -2.60 -25.98
N ILE A 223 -3.09 -3.13 -25.35
CA ILE A 223 -3.22 -3.93 -24.12
C ILE A 223 -3.87 -3.09 -23.00
N ILE A 224 -3.45 -1.84 -22.84
CA ILE A 224 -3.95 -0.98 -21.76
C ILE A 224 -5.40 -0.58 -22.03
N ILE A 225 -5.71 -0.14 -23.24
CA ILE A 225 -7.07 0.21 -23.67
C ILE A 225 -7.98 -1.01 -23.55
N GLY A 226 -7.53 -2.17 -24.04
CA GLY A 226 -8.28 -3.42 -23.93
C GLY A 226 -8.56 -3.82 -22.48
N ASN A 227 -7.54 -3.78 -21.61
CA ASN A 227 -7.73 -4.02 -20.19
C ASN A 227 -8.62 -2.97 -19.51
N PHE A 228 -8.52 -1.70 -19.90
CA PHE A 228 -9.37 -0.63 -19.38
C PHE A 228 -10.82 -0.81 -19.80
N ILE A 229 -11.08 -1.21 -21.05
CA ILE A 229 -12.42 -1.58 -21.54
C ILE A 229 -12.96 -2.77 -20.75
N LEU A 230 -12.16 -3.82 -20.55
CA LEU A 230 -12.54 -4.98 -19.74
C LEU A 230 -12.82 -4.59 -18.28
N GLN A 231 -12.02 -3.71 -17.70
CA GLN A 231 -12.21 -3.22 -16.32
C GLN A 231 -13.48 -2.36 -16.17
N ASN A 232 -13.92 -1.71 -17.24
CA ASN A 232 -15.03 -0.76 -17.22
C ASN A 232 -16.22 -1.22 -18.06
N PHE A 233 -16.28 -2.51 -18.41
CA PHE A 233 -17.28 -3.03 -19.35
C PHE A 233 -18.72 -2.74 -18.89
N LEU A 234 -18.99 -2.82 -17.58
CA LEU A 234 -20.30 -2.47 -17.01
C LEU A 234 -20.65 -0.99 -17.20
N LEU A 235 -19.67 -0.08 -17.18
CA LEU A 235 -19.90 1.35 -17.46
C LEU A 235 -20.27 1.57 -18.94
N LEU A 236 -19.75 0.73 -19.84
CA LEU A 236 -20.08 0.80 -21.27
C LEU A 236 -21.50 0.30 -21.55
N ILE A 237 -21.91 -0.79 -20.90
CA ILE A 237 -23.26 -1.37 -21.03
C ILE A 237 -24.29 -0.50 -20.30
N TYR A 238 -23.92 0.05 -19.14
CA TYR A 238 -24.79 0.87 -18.30
C TYR A 238 -24.14 2.24 -18.00
N PRO A 239 -24.20 3.20 -18.93
CA PRO A 239 -23.59 4.52 -18.75
C PRO A 239 -24.09 5.30 -17.53
N SER A 240 -25.30 5.01 -17.04
CA SER A 240 -25.85 5.61 -15.81
C SER A 240 -24.94 5.38 -14.60
N LEU A 241 -24.22 4.25 -14.55
CA LEU A 241 -23.28 3.93 -13.48
C LEU A 241 -22.14 4.95 -13.36
N ILE A 242 -21.77 5.65 -14.44
CA ILE A 242 -20.76 6.71 -14.38
C ILE A 242 -21.28 7.86 -13.50
N LEU A 243 -22.49 8.33 -13.76
CA LEU A 243 -23.10 9.42 -13.01
C LEU A 243 -23.40 9.01 -11.57
N ASP A 244 -23.88 7.78 -11.37
CA ASP A 244 -24.18 7.26 -10.03
C ASP A 244 -22.91 7.08 -9.20
N GLY A 245 -21.83 6.57 -9.81
CA GLY A 245 -20.52 6.48 -9.17
C GLY A 245 -19.93 7.84 -8.79
N ILE A 246 -20.06 8.86 -9.65
CA ILE A 246 -19.63 10.24 -9.34
C ILE A 246 -20.42 10.82 -8.17
N LYS A 247 -21.76 10.68 -8.19
CA LYS A 247 -22.64 11.13 -7.09
C LYS A 247 -22.29 10.44 -5.78
N LEU A 248 -22.07 9.13 -5.82
CA LEU A 248 -21.67 8.36 -4.66
C LEU A 248 -20.31 8.85 -4.17
N PHE A 249 -19.29 8.92 -5.02
CA PHE A 249 -17.96 9.43 -4.65
C PHE A 249 -18.05 10.79 -3.96
N TYR A 250 -18.84 11.73 -4.49
CA TYR A 250 -19.07 13.02 -3.86
C TYR A 250 -19.67 12.88 -2.44
N ARG A 251 -20.74 12.08 -2.28
CA ARG A 251 -21.38 11.82 -0.97
C ARG A 251 -20.45 11.13 0.01
N THR A 252 -19.76 10.06 -0.41
CA THR A 252 -18.84 9.28 0.42
C THR A 252 -17.68 10.14 0.90
N GLN A 253 -17.14 11.00 0.03
CA GLN A 253 -16.09 11.92 0.41
C GLN A 253 -16.63 12.96 1.39
N HIS A 254 -17.77 13.62 1.15
CA HIS A 254 -18.30 14.64 2.07
C HIS A 254 -18.71 14.07 3.44
N GLY A 255 -19.26 12.85 3.48
CA GLY A 255 -19.65 12.19 4.73
C GLY A 255 -18.48 11.60 5.52
N SER A 256 -17.39 11.18 4.87
CA SER A 256 -16.23 10.58 5.55
C SER A 256 -15.05 11.54 5.78
N SER A 257 -14.95 12.62 4.99
CA SER A 257 -13.86 13.61 5.10
C SER A 257 -13.99 14.53 6.31
N TYR A 258 -15.18 14.68 6.90
CA TYR A 258 -15.35 15.33 8.20
C TYR A 258 -14.57 14.62 9.32
N ASN A 259 -14.40 13.30 9.23
CA ASN A 259 -13.75 12.48 10.27
C ASN A 259 -12.36 11.96 9.91
N GLN A 260 -11.91 12.09 8.67
CA GLN A 260 -10.65 11.51 8.17
C GLN A 260 -9.70 12.58 7.63
N ILE A 261 -9.67 13.73 8.31
CA ILE A 261 -8.67 14.77 8.16
C ILE A 261 -7.28 14.14 8.35
N ILE A 262 -6.27 14.67 7.66
CA ILE A 262 -4.85 14.39 7.91
C ILE A 262 -4.65 14.12 9.40
N TYR A 263 -4.07 12.97 9.73
CA TYR A 263 -3.95 12.45 11.10
C TYR A 263 -3.31 13.44 12.11
N TYR A 264 -2.74 14.52 11.60
CA TYR A 264 -2.05 15.60 12.30
C TYR A 264 -2.77 16.96 12.28
N LEU A 265 -3.79 17.13 11.44
CA LEU A 265 -4.60 18.35 11.35
C LEU A 265 -5.99 18.17 11.97
N ARG A 266 -6.34 16.97 12.44
CA ARG A 266 -7.61 16.69 13.14
C ARG A 266 -7.81 17.57 14.37
N ASP A 267 -6.72 18.02 15.00
CA ASP A 267 -6.73 18.85 16.21
C ASP A 267 -6.80 20.36 15.91
N PHE A 268 -6.63 20.77 14.65
CA PHE A 268 -6.86 22.14 14.23
C PHE A 268 -8.28 22.21 13.68
N ASP A 269 -9.14 23.08 14.24
CA ASP A 269 -10.52 23.30 13.80
C ASP A 269 -10.58 24.01 12.43
N LEU A 270 -9.99 23.36 11.42
CA LEU A 270 -9.94 23.74 10.02
C LEU A 270 -11.06 23.05 9.22
N SER A 271 -12.05 22.48 9.93
CA SER A 271 -13.24 21.78 9.44
C SER A 271 -13.82 22.39 8.15
N ASN A 272 -13.90 23.72 8.09
CA ASN A 272 -14.46 24.48 6.96
C ASN A 272 -13.52 24.72 5.76
N TYR A 273 -12.19 24.63 5.92
CA TYR A 273 -11.22 24.89 4.85
C TYR A 273 -10.71 23.61 4.17
N ILE A 274 -11.06 22.44 4.70
CA ILE A 274 -10.53 21.14 4.27
C ILE A 274 -10.99 20.73 2.86
N PHE A 275 -12.20 21.13 2.45
CA PHE A 275 -12.66 20.89 1.08
C PHE A 275 -11.74 21.55 0.04
N LEU A 276 -11.10 22.68 0.37
CA LEU A 276 -10.15 23.37 -0.50
C LEU A 276 -8.77 22.70 -0.52
N LEU A 277 -8.35 22.08 0.58
CA LEU A 277 -7.05 21.40 0.68
C LEU A 277 -7.01 20.08 -0.08
N TYR A 278 -8.14 19.36 -0.16
CA TYR A 278 -8.19 18.05 -0.79
C TYR A 278 -7.82 18.06 -2.30
N PRO A 279 -8.39 18.95 -3.15
CA PRO A 279 -7.93 19.13 -4.52
C PRO A 279 -6.45 19.52 -4.64
N ILE A 280 -5.96 20.36 -3.72
CA ILE A 280 -4.56 20.79 -3.69
C ILE A 280 -3.64 19.58 -3.46
N PHE A 281 -3.99 18.68 -2.55
CA PHE A 281 -3.20 17.47 -2.28
C PHE A 281 -3.21 16.48 -3.44
N ILE A 282 -4.35 16.31 -4.12
CA ILE A 282 -4.42 15.53 -5.36
C ILE A 282 -3.51 16.15 -6.42
N LEU A 283 -3.57 17.47 -6.59
CA LEU A 283 -2.74 18.21 -7.54
C LEU A 283 -1.25 18.04 -7.23
N ILE A 284 -0.84 18.14 -5.96
CA ILE A 284 0.54 17.90 -5.52
C ILE A 284 0.98 16.47 -5.87
N ASN A 285 0.18 15.46 -5.54
CA ASN A 285 0.51 14.07 -5.87
C ASN A 285 0.59 13.83 -7.38
N LEU A 286 -0.27 14.48 -8.16
CA LEU A 286 -0.23 14.42 -9.62
C LEU A 286 1.05 15.05 -10.17
N ILE A 287 1.43 16.23 -9.68
CA ILE A 287 2.69 16.91 -10.06
C ILE A 287 3.88 16.00 -9.73
N ILE A 288 3.92 15.42 -8.53
CA ILE A 288 4.98 14.49 -8.12
C ILE A 288 5.01 13.26 -9.04
N ALA A 289 3.86 12.68 -9.36
CA ALA A 289 3.79 11.55 -10.29
C ALA A 289 4.32 11.91 -11.69
N ILE A 290 4.01 13.11 -12.20
CA ILE A 290 4.53 13.62 -13.48
C ILE A 290 6.06 13.77 -13.40
N LEU A 291 6.59 14.41 -12.36
CA LEU A 291 8.03 14.59 -12.16
C LEU A 291 8.78 13.25 -12.11
N LEU A 292 8.25 12.28 -11.36
CA LEU A 292 8.79 10.92 -11.27
C LEU A 292 8.72 10.19 -12.62
N THR A 293 7.67 10.42 -13.39
CA THR A 293 7.48 9.82 -14.72
C THR A 293 8.51 10.33 -15.73
N ILE A 294 8.77 11.64 -15.72
CA ILE A 294 9.75 12.30 -16.58
C ILE A 294 11.17 11.84 -16.22
N ASN A 295 11.47 11.67 -14.93
CA ASN A 295 12.79 11.26 -14.49
C ASN A 295 13.08 9.77 -14.77
N LYS A 296 13.77 9.50 -15.89
CA LYS A 296 14.14 8.13 -16.29
C LYS A 296 15.31 7.53 -15.53
N LYS A 297 16.04 8.32 -14.74
CA LYS A 297 17.22 7.85 -13.98
C LYS A 297 16.82 7.06 -12.72
N ILE A 298 15.61 7.30 -12.21
CA ILE A 298 15.12 6.65 -11.00
C ILE A 298 14.48 5.30 -11.37
N LEU A 299 14.78 4.26 -10.62
CA LEU A 299 14.17 2.94 -10.80
C LEU A 299 12.69 2.97 -10.41
N LEU A 300 11.86 2.17 -11.08
CA LEU A 300 10.40 2.16 -10.88
C LEU A 300 10.02 2.01 -9.40
N GLU A 301 10.59 1.02 -8.70
CA GLU A 301 10.25 0.77 -7.31
C GLU A 301 10.60 1.95 -6.39
N ILE A 302 11.65 2.71 -6.73
CA ILE A 302 12.02 3.93 -6.00
C ILE A 302 11.02 5.06 -6.31
N LYS A 303 10.55 5.19 -7.57
CA LYS A 303 9.48 6.13 -7.92
C LYS A 303 8.21 5.82 -7.13
N PHE A 304 7.81 4.56 -7.08
CA PHE A 304 6.66 4.11 -6.30
C PHE A 304 6.83 4.41 -4.82
N SER A 305 8.04 4.27 -4.30
CA SER A 305 8.33 4.60 -2.90
C SER A 305 8.19 6.11 -2.62
N TYR A 306 8.69 6.97 -3.51
CA TYR A 306 8.53 8.43 -3.40
C TYR A 306 7.07 8.86 -3.51
N LEU A 307 6.32 8.30 -4.46
CA LEU A 307 4.89 8.57 -4.58
C LEU A 307 4.15 8.08 -3.33
N SER A 308 4.48 6.89 -2.81
CA SER A 308 3.89 6.37 -1.58
C SER A 308 4.16 7.28 -0.39
N LEU A 309 5.39 7.80 -0.26
CA LEU A 309 5.73 8.74 0.78
C LEU A 309 4.91 10.04 0.65
N SER A 310 4.77 10.57 -0.56
CA SER A 310 3.92 11.74 -0.82
C SER A 310 2.46 11.48 -0.44
N PHE A 311 1.91 10.32 -0.79
CA PHE A 311 0.57 9.93 -0.37
C PHE A 311 0.42 9.89 1.15
N ILE A 312 1.39 9.33 1.87
CA ILE A 312 1.37 9.30 3.33
C ILE A 312 1.40 10.70 3.94
N LEU A 313 2.17 11.63 3.35
CA LEU A 313 2.35 12.99 3.87
C LEU A 313 1.19 13.91 3.54
N PHE A 314 0.65 13.84 2.32
CA PHE A 314 -0.28 14.83 1.79
C PHE A 314 -1.70 14.29 1.58
N SER A 315 -1.93 12.98 1.64
CA SER A 315 -3.28 12.45 1.35
C SER A 315 -4.08 12.13 2.61
N SER A 316 -5.33 12.61 2.65
CA SER A 316 -6.35 12.23 3.65
C SER A 316 -6.69 10.74 3.64
N PHE A 317 -6.23 9.96 2.65
CA PHE A 317 -6.48 8.52 2.56
C PHE A 317 -5.48 7.63 3.30
N GLY A 318 -4.45 8.22 3.93
CA GLY A 318 -3.28 7.50 4.45
C GLY A 318 -3.60 6.22 5.21
N ILE A 319 -4.58 6.26 6.13
CA ILE A 319 -4.98 5.13 6.97
C ILE A 319 -5.46 3.91 6.16
N ARG A 320 -6.17 4.15 5.04
CA ARG A 320 -6.80 3.07 4.29
C ARG A 320 -5.83 2.33 3.38
N VAL A 321 -4.64 2.82 3.10
CA VAL A 321 -3.74 2.18 2.10
C VAL A 321 -2.35 1.85 2.65
N PHE A 322 -2.12 2.02 3.95
CA PHE A 322 -0.81 1.86 4.56
C PHE A 322 -0.17 0.47 4.38
N ILE A 323 -0.92 -0.63 4.38
CA ILE A 323 -0.33 -1.96 4.14
C ILE A 323 0.29 -2.09 2.73
N ILE A 324 -0.11 -1.24 1.79
CA ILE A 324 0.49 -1.15 0.46
C ILE A 324 1.60 -0.11 0.46
N LEU A 325 1.32 1.11 0.95
CA LEU A 325 2.23 2.25 0.85
C LEU A 325 3.46 2.12 1.73
N PHE A 326 3.31 1.61 2.95
CA PHE A 326 4.41 1.60 3.92
C PHE A 326 5.55 0.66 3.50
N PRO A 327 5.28 -0.60 3.08
CA PRO A 327 6.32 -1.45 2.50
C PRO A 327 7.00 -0.85 1.26
N LEU A 328 6.28 -0.06 0.45
CA LEU A 328 6.89 0.68 -0.67
C LEU A 328 7.86 1.75 -0.14
N VAL A 329 7.44 2.58 0.81
CA VAL A 329 8.31 3.59 1.43
C VAL A 329 9.57 2.95 2.02
N LEU A 330 9.44 1.78 2.64
CA LEU A 330 10.59 1.06 3.20
C LEU A 330 11.67 0.78 2.14
N LEU A 331 11.32 0.59 0.86
CA LEU A 331 12.30 0.34 -0.20
C LEU A 331 13.30 1.50 -0.40
N LEU A 332 12.98 2.73 0.05
CA LEU A 332 13.92 3.87 0.06
C LEU A 332 15.12 3.64 0.98
N TYR A 333 14.96 2.83 2.03
CA TYR A 333 16.00 2.62 3.04
C TYR A 333 17.02 1.54 2.65
N ILE A 334 16.71 0.74 1.62
CA ILE A 334 17.57 -0.38 1.20
C ILE A 334 18.99 0.08 0.84
N PRO A 335 19.21 1.15 0.05
CA PRO A 335 20.57 1.60 -0.29
C PRO A 335 21.44 1.89 0.94
N PHE A 336 20.85 2.43 2.01
CA PHE A 336 21.58 2.78 3.23
C PHE A 336 22.00 1.58 4.07
N LEU A 337 21.29 0.45 3.93
CA LEU A 337 21.55 -0.78 4.69
C LEU A 337 22.56 -1.72 4.03
N LYS A 338 23.05 -1.35 2.84
CA LYS A 338 24.06 -2.13 2.10
C LYS A 338 25.50 -1.76 2.44
N MET A 339 25.74 -0.73 3.23
CA MET A 339 27.09 -0.22 3.51
C MET A 339 27.71 -1.03 4.68
N ASP A 340 28.81 -1.75 4.43
CA ASP A 340 29.58 -2.52 5.42
C ASP A 340 30.46 -1.63 6.32
N LYS A 341 30.87 -2.10 7.52
CA LYS A 341 31.56 -1.44 8.66
C LYS A 341 31.08 -0.02 9.02
N GLU A 342 31.04 0.91 8.08
CA GLU A 342 30.30 2.17 8.09
C GLU A 342 28.80 2.00 8.37
N GLY A 343 28.17 0.87 8.04
CA GLY A 343 26.77 0.59 8.42
C GLY A 343 26.54 0.53 9.94
N ILE A 344 27.58 0.17 10.70
CA ILE A 344 27.56 0.12 12.16
C ILE A 344 27.76 1.53 12.75
N ASP A 345 28.62 2.33 12.13
CA ASP A 345 28.76 3.77 12.45
C ASP A 345 27.55 4.59 11.97
N PHE A 346 26.86 4.11 10.92
CA PHE A 346 25.61 4.66 10.41
C PHE A 346 24.46 4.42 11.39
N ILE A 347 24.33 3.24 11.98
CA ILE A 347 23.31 3.01 13.03
C ILE A 347 23.57 3.91 14.25
N LYS A 348 24.84 4.10 14.63
CA LYS A 348 25.22 4.99 15.75
C LYS A 348 25.05 6.49 15.44
N ALA A 349 25.38 6.95 14.23
CA ALA A 349 25.24 8.34 13.79
C ALA A 349 23.83 8.70 13.31
N ASN A 350 23.02 7.71 12.93
CA ASN A 350 21.67 7.89 12.40
C ASN A 350 20.63 7.24 13.32
N ILE A 351 20.86 7.31 14.64
CA ILE A 351 19.85 7.02 15.66
C ILE A 351 18.55 7.77 15.37
N ILE A 352 18.64 8.92 14.68
CA ILE A 352 17.52 9.73 14.19
C ILE A 352 16.74 9.05 13.04
N ILE A 353 17.38 8.31 12.11
CA ILE A 353 16.69 7.52 11.06
C ILE A 353 16.01 6.30 11.67
N LEU A 354 16.67 5.63 12.62
CA LEU A 354 16.08 4.55 13.39
C LEU A 354 14.93 5.04 14.27
N LEU A 355 15.09 6.18 14.93
CA LEU A 355 14.00 6.90 15.61
C LEU A 355 12.93 7.31 14.62
N GLY A 356 13.24 7.66 13.38
CA GLY A 356 12.28 7.92 12.30
C GLY A 356 11.48 6.68 11.93
N LEU A 357 12.13 5.52 11.76
CA LEU A 357 11.46 4.24 11.51
C LEU A 357 10.65 3.76 12.72
N ILE A 358 11.18 3.94 13.94
CA ILE A 358 10.47 3.69 15.19
C ILE A 358 9.31 4.68 15.35
N SER A 359 9.44 5.94 14.95
CA SER A 359 8.38 6.94 15.01
C SER A 359 7.29 6.64 14.00
N VAL A 360 7.64 6.19 12.79
CA VAL A 360 6.66 5.69 11.83
C VAL A 360 6.00 4.41 12.32
N ALA A 361 6.75 3.51 12.98
CA ALA A 361 6.16 2.35 13.66
C ALA A 361 5.25 2.76 14.85
N LEU A 362 5.59 3.81 15.59
CA LEU A 362 4.81 4.35 16.73
C LEU A 362 3.56 5.13 16.28
N ILE A 363 3.58 5.81 15.13
CA ILE A 363 2.37 6.30 14.44
C ILE A 363 1.46 5.12 14.09
N TYR A 364 2.07 4.03 13.67
CA TYR A 364 1.37 2.85 13.18
C TYR A 364 0.71 2.06 14.32
N PHE A 365 1.23 2.19 15.54
CA PHE A 365 0.57 1.74 16.77
C PHE A 365 -0.59 2.65 17.22
N ASN A 366 -1.04 3.58 16.38
CA ASN A 366 -2.02 4.60 16.74
C ASN A 366 -3.36 4.41 15.98
N PRO A 367 -4.28 3.59 16.50
CA PRO A 367 -5.72 3.70 16.25
C PRO A 367 -6.22 5.15 16.39
N SER A 368 -7.49 5.43 16.04
CA SER A 368 -8.11 6.58 16.69
C SER A 368 -8.03 6.31 18.20
N LEU A 369 -7.49 7.25 18.97
CA LEU A 369 -7.28 7.06 20.41
C LEU A 369 -8.56 6.53 21.08
N GLU A 370 -9.73 6.98 20.62
CA GLU A 370 -11.05 6.43 20.95
C GLU A 370 -11.26 4.94 20.62
N GLU A 371 -10.97 4.48 19.40
CA GLU A 371 -11.15 3.07 19.00
C GLU A 371 -10.16 2.17 19.74
N TYR A 372 -8.93 2.63 19.98
CA TYR A 372 -7.97 1.91 20.84
C TYR A 372 -8.46 1.78 22.26
N LEU A 373 -8.89 2.89 22.87
CA LEU A 373 -9.29 2.96 24.26
C LEU A 373 -10.69 2.34 24.45
N ARG A 374 -11.47 2.17 23.38
CA ARG A 374 -12.69 1.35 23.39
C ARG A 374 -12.36 -0.15 23.43
N ILE A 375 -11.32 -0.58 22.71
CA ILE A 375 -10.89 -1.98 22.68
C ILE A 375 -10.02 -2.33 23.91
N PHE A 376 -9.23 -1.39 24.41
CA PHE A 376 -8.32 -1.52 25.55
C PHE A 376 -8.55 -0.39 26.59
N PRO A 377 -9.67 -0.41 27.33
CA PRO A 377 -10.09 0.69 28.20
C PRO A 377 -9.14 1.00 29.35
N ASN A 378 -8.34 0.01 29.79
CA ASN A 378 -7.41 0.15 30.91
C ASN A 378 -6.22 1.11 30.64
N LEU A 379 -6.02 1.54 29.39
CA LEU A 379 -4.90 2.41 28.99
C LEU A 379 -5.24 3.92 29.05
N LYS A 380 -6.49 4.28 29.39
CA LYS A 380 -7.00 5.68 29.42
C LYS A 380 -6.22 6.64 30.35
N ALA A 381 -5.61 6.13 31.42
CA ALA A 381 -4.90 6.93 32.42
C ALA A 381 -3.37 6.93 32.23
N SER A 382 -2.85 6.39 31.12
CA SER A 382 -1.42 6.21 30.94
C SER A 382 -0.70 7.48 30.45
N PRO A 383 0.47 7.85 31.01
CA PRO A 383 1.31 8.94 30.50
C PRO A 383 1.81 8.70 29.05
N LEU A 384 1.67 7.48 28.53
CA LEU A 384 1.88 7.15 27.11
C LEU A 384 1.01 7.99 26.16
N ILE A 385 -0.13 8.53 26.62
CA ILE A 385 -1.02 9.37 25.80
C ILE A 385 -0.34 10.70 25.38
N LEU A 386 0.49 11.30 26.24
CA LEU A 386 1.17 12.56 25.95
C LEU A 386 2.22 12.43 24.82
N ILE A 387 2.87 11.26 24.75
CA ILE A 387 3.84 10.90 23.70
C ILE A 387 3.14 10.77 22.33
N LEU A 388 1.86 10.37 22.32
CA LEU A 388 1.06 10.30 21.10
C LEU A 388 0.66 11.69 20.57
N TYR A 389 0.60 12.74 21.40
CA TYR A 389 0.32 14.12 20.96
C TYR A 389 1.55 14.82 20.36
N PHE A 390 2.72 14.67 20.97
CA PHE A 390 3.98 15.23 20.42
C PHE A 390 4.50 14.51 19.17
N ARG A 391 3.89 13.37 18.79
CA ARG A 391 4.31 12.50 17.67
C ARG A 391 4.51 13.27 16.36
N SER A 392 3.60 14.16 16.01
CA SER A 392 3.46 14.73 14.66
C SER A 392 4.57 15.72 14.33
N PHE A 393 4.92 16.56 15.31
CA PHE A 393 6.02 17.51 15.22
C PHE A 393 7.38 16.82 15.22
N ILE A 394 7.53 15.79 16.06
CA ILE A 394 8.74 14.96 16.09
C ILE A 394 8.91 14.24 14.74
N LEU A 395 7.82 13.80 14.10
CA LEU A 395 7.87 13.13 12.81
C LEU A 395 8.18 14.00 11.61
N ILE A 396 7.56 15.17 11.51
CA ILE A 396 7.89 16.10 10.44
C ILE A 396 9.35 16.58 10.61
N GLY A 397 9.77 16.84 11.86
CA GLY A 397 11.14 17.23 12.18
C GLY A 397 12.18 16.14 11.89
N ILE A 398 11.93 14.91 12.34
CA ILE A 398 12.85 13.77 12.15
C ILE A 398 12.87 13.34 10.68
N PHE A 399 11.72 13.19 10.03
CA PHE A 399 11.62 12.67 8.67
C PHE A 399 12.04 13.72 7.62
N GLY A 400 11.61 14.97 7.81
CA GLY A 400 12.08 16.11 7.00
C GLY A 400 13.57 16.38 7.22
N GLY A 401 14.01 16.39 8.48
CA GLY A 401 15.41 16.55 8.84
C GLY A 401 16.31 15.44 8.29
N THR A 402 15.89 14.17 8.35
CA THR A 402 16.68 13.06 7.79
C THR A 402 16.72 13.07 6.27
N LEU A 403 15.64 13.41 5.58
CA LEU A 403 15.69 13.58 4.12
C LEU A 403 16.63 14.71 3.70
N VAL A 404 16.62 15.83 4.42
CA VAL A 404 17.54 16.96 4.19
C VAL A 404 18.98 16.57 4.48
N ILE A 405 19.26 15.91 5.60
CA ILE A 405 20.61 15.45 5.97
C ILE A 405 21.13 14.42 4.97
N LEU A 406 20.30 13.47 4.53
CA LEU A 406 20.70 12.45 3.54
C LEU A 406 20.93 13.06 2.15
N TYR A 407 20.14 14.06 1.77
CA TYR A 407 20.36 14.84 0.54
C TYR A 407 21.68 15.61 0.61
N LEU A 408 21.94 16.29 1.73
CA LEU A 408 23.17 17.05 1.95
C LEU A 408 24.40 16.15 1.99
N LYS A 409 24.37 14.99 2.67
CA LYS A 409 25.48 14.04 2.70
C LYS A 409 25.81 13.48 1.32
N LYS A 410 24.80 13.14 0.52
CA LYS A 410 25.01 12.68 -0.86
C LYS A 410 25.59 13.78 -1.76
N TYR A 411 25.22 15.03 -1.51
CA TYR A 411 25.74 16.18 -2.25
C TYR A 411 27.21 16.48 -1.88
N LEU A 412 27.54 16.44 -0.58
CA LEU A 412 28.89 16.66 -0.05
C LEU A 412 29.86 15.55 -0.46
N TYR A 413 29.44 14.28 -0.37
CA TYR A 413 30.27 13.15 -0.82
C TYR A 413 30.63 13.25 -2.30
N LYS A 414 29.74 13.83 -3.12
CA LYS A 414 29.96 14.03 -4.56
C LYS A 414 30.93 15.18 -4.85
N LEU A 415 30.98 16.21 -3.98
CA LEU A 415 31.92 17.32 -4.06
C LEU A 415 33.34 16.86 -3.69
N ASP A 416 33.49 16.03 -2.66
CA ASP A 416 34.79 15.49 -2.25
C ASP A 416 35.40 14.58 -3.31
N THR A 417 34.58 13.75 -3.98
CA THR A 417 35.06 12.92 -5.10
C THR A 417 35.48 13.75 -6.32
N VAL A 418 34.83 14.89 -6.59
CA VAL A 418 35.18 15.76 -7.74
C VAL A 418 36.43 16.59 -7.47
N ASN A 419 36.71 16.92 -6.21
CA ASN A 419 37.93 17.62 -5.82
C ASN A 419 39.15 16.69 -5.78
N HIS A 420 38.96 15.39 -5.49
CA HIS A 420 40.02 14.39 -5.55
C HIS A 420 40.40 13.93 -6.96
N GLU A 421 39.55 14.11 -7.97
CA GLU A 421 39.86 13.81 -9.37
C GLU A 421 40.55 14.98 -10.11
N LYS A 422 40.70 16.14 -9.46
CA LYS A 422 41.28 17.37 -10.05
C LYS A 422 42.61 17.82 -9.41
N GLY A 423 43.10 17.10 -8.40
CA GLY A 423 44.45 17.25 -7.86
C GLY A 423 45.28 16.04 -8.24
#